data_AF-A0A2E5E888-F1
#
_entry.id   AF-A0A2E5E888-F1
#
_cell.length_a   1.000
_cell.length_b   1.000
_cell.length_c   1.000
_cell.angle_alpha   90.00
_cell.angle_beta   90.00
_cell.angle_gamma   90.00
#
_symmetry.space_group_name_H-M   'P 1'
#
loop_
_entity.id
_entity.type
_entity.pdbx_description
1 polymer ?
#
loop_
_entity_poly.entity_id
_entity_poly.type
_entity_poly.pdbx_seq_one_letter_code
_entity_poly.pdbx_strand_id
1 'polypeptide(L)'
;MTRLISNCRGISINIRTRSITGLWLRHAVSFVRYWKFVLTWVLIEPVVILVAVGFGVGKLVGTVENDVPYAEFVTPGIILGNAMFHALFETSWNAYNRIENDVYETALTTPITITEITLGDILWATTRSLLTVIGTGIVAAMFGWLNGWHSIGILIPAAMVGVTFGSLGFLFSSVAPHTTFLTLVFTLIASPMFFFSGSFFPISILPD
;
A
#
# COMPACT_ATOMS: atom_id res chain seq x y z
N MET A 1 -22.29 36.60 -24.98
CA MET A 1 -21.46 35.41 -24.68
C MET A 1 -20.48 35.77 -23.55
N THR A 2 -20.99 36.24 -22.39
CA THR A 2 -20.18 36.94 -21.35
C THR A 2 -20.75 36.75 -19.93
N ARG A 3 -21.38 35.60 -19.64
CA ARG A 3 -22.04 35.32 -18.34
C ARG A 3 -21.70 33.95 -17.73
N LEU A 4 -20.53 33.38 -18.02
CA LEU A 4 -20.12 32.07 -17.47
C LEU A 4 -18.87 32.09 -16.58
N ILE A 5 -18.37 33.26 -16.14
CA ILE A 5 -17.10 33.35 -15.37
C ILE A 5 -17.27 34.00 -13.98
N SER A 6 -18.49 34.14 -13.45
CA SER A 6 -18.71 34.88 -12.18
C SER A 6 -19.08 34.04 -10.96
N ASN A 7 -18.80 32.73 -10.94
CA ASN A 7 -19.12 31.91 -9.76
C ASN A 7 -17.96 31.00 -9.31
N CYS A 8 -16.79 31.61 -9.09
CA CYS A 8 -15.70 31.02 -8.31
C CYS A 8 -15.69 31.63 -6.90
N ARG A 9 -16.81 31.54 -6.17
CA ARG A 9 -16.86 31.92 -4.75
C ARG A 9 -17.47 30.80 -3.92
N GLY A 10 -16.60 30.10 -3.21
CA GLY A 10 -16.95 29.30 -2.05
C GLY A 10 -17.10 27.81 -2.30
N ILE A 11 -16.01 27.11 -2.68
CA ILE A 11 -15.91 25.70 -2.31
C ILE A 11 -15.65 25.69 -0.80
N SER A 12 -16.72 25.77 0.01
CA SER A 12 -16.61 25.39 1.41
C SER A 12 -16.39 23.89 1.42
N ILE A 13 -15.15 23.44 1.52
CA ILE A 13 -14.80 22.03 1.68
C ILE A 13 -15.23 21.63 3.10
N ASN A 14 -16.52 21.40 3.29
CA ASN A 14 -17.05 20.89 4.54
C ASN A 14 -16.86 19.37 4.55
N ILE A 15 -15.62 18.94 4.83
CA ILE A 15 -15.26 17.52 4.94
C ILE A 15 -15.94 16.95 6.17
N ARG A 16 -16.89 16.04 5.97
CA ARG A 16 -17.52 15.32 7.09
C ARG A 16 -16.73 14.05 7.37
N THR A 17 -16.11 14.03 8.54
CA THR A 17 -15.39 12.85 9.07
C THR A 17 -16.27 11.59 9.12
N ARG A 18 -17.58 11.77 9.33
CA ARG A 18 -18.57 10.67 9.31
C ARG A 18 -18.65 9.99 7.93
N SER A 19 -18.57 10.74 6.85
CA SER A 19 -18.61 10.20 5.48
C SER A 19 -17.37 9.36 5.20
N ILE A 20 -16.19 9.88 5.56
CA ILE A 20 -14.90 9.18 5.40
C ILE A 20 -14.88 7.89 6.22
N THR A 21 -15.28 7.97 7.49
CA THR A 21 -15.31 6.80 8.38
C THR A 21 -16.35 5.77 7.93
N GLY A 22 -17.50 6.22 7.41
CA GLY A 22 -18.53 5.35 6.85
C GLY A 22 -18.05 4.60 5.61
N LEU A 23 -17.33 5.28 4.72
CA LEU A 23 -16.72 4.63 3.56
C LEU A 23 -15.64 3.64 3.98
N TRP A 24 -14.74 4.04 4.89
CA TRP A 24 -13.74 3.14 5.46
C TRP A 24 -14.39 1.89 6.06
N LEU A 25 -15.49 2.04 6.83
CA LEU A 25 -16.22 0.93 7.41
C LEU A 25 -16.81 0.01 6.35
N ARG A 26 -17.34 0.57 5.24
CA ARG A 26 -17.80 -0.23 4.09
C ARG A 26 -16.68 -1.12 3.53
N HIS A 27 -15.48 -0.56 3.37
CA HIS A 27 -14.33 -1.35 2.91
C HIS A 27 -13.92 -2.40 3.96
N ALA A 28 -13.89 -2.02 5.24
CA ALA A 28 -13.58 -2.93 6.35
C ALA A 28 -14.57 -4.11 6.43
N VAL A 29 -15.87 -3.86 6.33
CA VAL A 29 -16.89 -4.91 6.34
C VAL A 29 -16.77 -5.82 5.12
N SER A 30 -16.50 -5.25 3.94
CA SER A 30 -16.27 -6.04 2.73
C SER A 30 -15.04 -6.94 2.90
N PHE A 31 -13.95 -6.39 3.43
CA PHE A 31 -12.73 -7.13 3.73
C PHE A 31 -12.96 -8.27 4.74
N VAL A 32 -13.65 -7.97 5.84
CA VAL A 32 -13.99 -8.96 6.87
C VAL A 32 -14.91 -10.05 6.31
N ARG A 33 -15.75 -9.77 5.31
CA ARG A 33 -16.55 -10.82 4.65
C ARG A 33 -15.69 -11.83 3.89
N TYR A 34 -14.61 -11.36 3.25
CA TYR A 34 -13.67 -12.21 2.50
C TYR A 34 -12.45 -12.63 3.30
N TRP A 35 -12.45 -12.41 4.62
CA TRP A 35 -11.26 -12.56 5.48
C TRP A 35 -10.57 -13.92 5.36
N LYS A 36 -11.32 -15.03 5.26
CA LYS A 36 -10.71 -16.38 5.18
C LYS A 36 -9.86 -16.54 3.93
N PHE A 37 -10.37 -16.07 2.79
CA PHE A 37 -9.65 -16.11 1.52
C PHE A 37 -8.45 -15.17 1.57
N VAL A 38 -8.66 -13.94 2.06
CA VAL A 38 -7.60 -12.94 2.12
C VAL A 38 -6.50 -13.33 3.10
N LEU A 39 -6.83 -13.86 4.27
CA LEU A 39 -5.85 -14.29 5.27
C LEU A 39 -4.97 -15.44 4.74
N THR A 40 -5.57 -16.35 3.98
CA THR A 40 -4.83 -17.46 3.35
C THR A 40 -3.77 -16.90 2.40
N TRP A 41 -4.16 -16.00 1.50
CA TRP A 41 -3.22 -15.39 0.56
C TRP A 41 -2.18 -14.49 1.25
N VAL A 42 -2.64 -13.64 2.18
CA VAL A 42 -1.80 -12.67 2.93
C VAL A 42 -0.79 -13.35 3.84
N LEU A 43 -0.98 -14.59 4.25
CA LEU A 43 0.03 -15.35 5.00
C LEU A 43 0.97 -16.11 4.07
N ILE A 44 0.47 -16.64 2.96
CA ILE A 44 1.30 -17.38 2.00
C ILE A 44 2.32 -16.45 1.35
N GLU A 45 1.89 -15.28 0.87
CA GLU A 45 2.75 -14.33 0.16
C GLU A 45 4.02 -13.93 0.94
N PRO A 46 3.94 -13.41 2.18
CA PRO A 46 5.13 -13.04 2.93
C PRO A 46 5.98 -14.23 3.33
N VAL A 47 5.39 -15.40 3.61
CA VAL A 47 6.17 -16.62 3.87
C VAL A 47 6.98 -16.97 2.63
N VAL A 48 6.36 -16.98 1.45
CA VAL A 48 7.05 -17.29 0.19
C VAL A 48 8.16 -16.28 -0.07
N ILE A 49 7.89 -14.99 0.07
CA ILE A 49 8.87 -13.94 -0.26
C ILE A 49 10.03 -13.91 0.74
N LEU A 50 9.75 -14.02 2.05
CA LEU A 50 10.78 -14.04 3.09
C LEU A 50 11.60 -15.33 3.01
N VAL A 51 10.98 -16.47 2.73
CA VAL A 51 11.73 -17.72 2.53
C VAL A 51 12.59 -17.66 1.27
N ALA A 52 12.04 -17.17 0.16
CA ALA A 52 12.78 -17.05 -1.10
C ALA A 52 13.98 -16.12 -0.96
N VAL A 53 13.82 -14.95 -0.35
CA VAL A 53 14.92 -13.99 -0.22
C VAL A 53 15.84 -14.35 0.96
N GLY A 54 15.27 -14.63 2.14
CA GLY A 54 16.04 -14.89 3.35
C GLY A 54 16.82 -16.21 3.31
N PHE A 55 16.22 -17.31 2.85
CA PHE A 55 16.93 -18.60 2.74
C PHE A 55 17.50 -18.85 1.34
N GLY A 56 16.86 -18.36 0.28
CA GLY A 56 17.38 -18.52 -1.09
C GLY A 56 18.58 -17.61 -1.34
N VAL A 57 18.36 -16.30 -1.32
CA VAL A 57 19.43 -15.31 -1.56
C VAL A 57 20.37 -15.19 -0.35
N GLY A 58 19.85 -15.23 0.87
CA GLY A 58 20.66 -15.09 2.08
C GLY A 58 21.72 -16.18 2.25
N LYS A 59 21.53 -17.39 1.71
CA LYS A 59 22.58 -18.42 1.68
C LYS A 59 23.73 -18.12 0.72
N LEU A 60 23.46 -17.36 -0.33
CA LEU A 60 24.47 -16.97 -1.32
C LEU A 60 25.29 -15.76 -0.85
N VAL A 61 24.65 -14.84 -0.13
CA VAL A 61 25.29 -13.62 0.39
C VAL A 61 25.97 -13.87 1.74
N GLY A 62 25.33 -14.64 2.63
CA GLY A 62 25.81 -14.88 3.99
C GLY A 62 25.55 -13.68 4.90
N THR A 63 26.60 -12.95 5.24
CA THR A 63 26.55 -11.77 6.12
C THR A 63 26.86 -10.49 5.36
N VAL A 64 26.33 -9.39 5.88
CA VAL A 64 26.50 -8.03 5.36
C VAL A 64 27.33 -7.22 6.38
N GLU A 65 27.43 -5.91 6.20
CA GLU A 65 28.17 -5.04 7.13
C GLU A 65 27.82 -5.29 8.60
N ASN A 66 28.83 -5.19 9.46
CA ASN A 66 28.74 -5.46 10.90
C ASN A 66 28.32 -6.91 11.24
N ASP A 67 28.60 -7.86 10.34
CA ASP A 67 28.32 -9.30 10.51
C ASP A 67 26.82 -9.61 10.68
N VAL A 68 25.95 -8.72 10.19
CA VAL A 68 24.50 -8.91 10.23
C VAL A 68 24.09 -9.91 9.14
N PRO A 69 23.27 -10.93 9.45
CA PRO A 69 22.75 -11.84 8.44
C PRO A 69 21.98 -11.10 7.34
N TYR A 70 22.21 -11.43 6.06
CA TYR A 70 21.50 -10.79 4.94
C TYR A 70 19.98 -10.85 5.10
N ALA A 71 19.47 -11.97 5.60
CA ALA A 71 18.05 -12.16 5.85
C ALA A 71 17.50 -11.14 6.87
N GLU A 72 18.27 -10.80 7.91
CA GLU A 72 17.89 -9.78 8.89
C GLU A 72 17.94 -8.37 8.28
N PHE A 73 18.97 -8.09 7.47
CA PHE A 73 19.13 -6.80 6.78
C PHE A 73 18.00 -6.49 5.79
N VAL A 74 17.60 -7.46 4.95
CA VAL A 74 16.64 -7.24 3.85
C VAL A 74 15.17 -7.27 4.30
N THR A 75 14.89 -7.94 5.43
CA THR A 75 13.55 -8.14 5.98
C THR A 75 12.72 -6.86 6.16
N PRO A 76 13.20 -5.78 6.81
CA PRO A 76 12.41 -4.56 6.98
C PRO A 76 12.03 -3.91 5.64
N GLY A 77 12.93 -3.99 4.66
CA GLY A 77 12.67 -3.53 3.30
C GLY A 77 11.56 -4.32 2.61
N ILE A 78 11.59 -5.64 2.71
CA ILE A 78 10.53 -6.52 2.19
C ILE A 78 9.18 -6.22 2.85
N ILE A 79 9.17 -6.03 4.17
CA ILE A 79 7.94 -5.74 4.93
C ILE A 79 7.28 -4.45 4.41
N LEU A 80 8.06 -3.38 4.26
CA LEU A 80 7.56 -2.10 3.74
C LEU A 80 7.23 -2.16 2.24
N GLY A 81 7.97 -2.94 1.46
CA GLY A 81 7.68 -3.21 0.06
C GLY A 81 6.33 -3.86 -0.17
N ASN A 82 6.02 -4.90 0.62
CA ASN A 82 4.70 -5.54 0.55
C ASN A 82 3.59 -4.56 0.92
N ALA A 83 3.83 -3.72 1.94
CA ALA A 83 2.89 -2.69 2.35
C ALA A 83 2.63 -1.65 1.24
N MET A 84 3.69 -1.25 0.53
CA MET A 84 3.64 -0.38 -0.65
C MET A 84 2.78 -1.00 -1.76
N PHE A 85 3.06 -2.25 -2.15
CA PHE A 85 2.30 -2.93 -3.19
C PHE A 85 0.83 -3.11 -2.82
N HIS A 86 0.53 -3.46 -1.57
CA HIS A 86 -0.85 -3.62 -1.09
C HIS A 86 -1.61 -2.29 -1.05
N ALA A 87 -0.98 -1.21 -0.58
CA ALA A 87 -1.59 0.12 -0.58
C ALA A 87 -1.85 0.62 -2.01
N LEU A 88 -0.86 0.47 -2.90
CA LEU A 88 -0.99 0.84 -4.30
C LEU A 88 -2.11 0.03 -4.97
N PHE A 89 -2.19 -1.27 -4.74
CA PHE A 89 -3.20 -2.16 -5.33
C PHE A 89 -4.62 -1.79 -4.88
N GLU A 90 -4.77 -1.41 -3.61
CA GLU A 90 -6.06 -1.04 -3.03
C GLU A 90 -6.67 0.21 -3.67
N THR A 91 -5.85 1.19 -4.06
CA THR A 91 -6.34 2.44 -4.66
C THR A 91 -6.11 2.54 -6.16
N SER A 92 -5.42 1.57 -6.77
CA SER A 92 -5.31 1.44 -8.22
C SER A 92 -6.34 0.44 -8.76
N TRP A 93 -6.08 -0.86 -8.63
CA TRP A 93 -6.95 -1.91 -9.17
C TRP A 93 -8.31 -1.95 -8.53
N ASN A 94 -8.35 -1.95 -7.21
CA ASN A 94 -9.61 -2.04 -6.47
C ASN A 94 -10.45 -0.76 -6.67
N ALA A 95 -9.82 0.41 -6.77
CA ALA A 95 -10.52 1.64 -7.12
C ALA A 95 -10.99 1.64 -8.57
N TYR A 96 -10.17 1.18 -9.52
CA TYR A 96 -10.53 1.07 -10.94
C TYR A 96 -11.75 0.17 -11.12
N ASN A 97 -11.74 -1.01 -10.48
CA ASN A 97 -12.89 -1.91 -10.48
C ASN A 97 -14.14 -1.24 -9.88
N ARG A 98 -13.99 -0.38 -8.86
CA ARG A 98 -15.12 0.37 -8.28
C ARG A 98 -15.64 1.47 -9.22
N ILE A 99 -14.76 2.08 -10.02
CA ILE A 99 -15.15 3.02 -11.09
C ILE A 99 -15.94 2.25 -12.16
N GLU A 100 -15.40 1.14 -12.65
CA GLU A 100 -16.00 0.37 -13.75
C GLU A 100 -17.33 -0.31 -13.37
N ASN A 101 -17.57 -0.58 -12.08
CA ASN A 101 -18.82 -1.13 -11.57
C ASN A 101 -19.76 -0.06 -10.99
N ASP A 102 -19.59 1.21 -11.35
CA ASP A 102 -20.43 2.36 -10.95
C ASP A 102 -20.61 2.52 -9.42
N VAL A 103 -19.68 1.99 -8.62
CA VAL A 103 -19.77 2.00 -7.17
C VAL A 103 -19.62 3.43 -6.64
N TYR A 104 -18.70 4.20 -7.22
CA TYR A 104 -18.50 5.60 -6.84
C TYR A 104 -19.64 6.49 -7.34
N GLU A 105 -20.20 6.24 -8.52
CA GLU A 105 -21.38 6.96 -9.02
C GLU A 105 -22.59 6.74 -8.11
N THR A 106 -22.81 5.48 -7.71
CA THR A 106 -23.86 5.13 -6.74
C THR A 106 -23.63 5.84 -5.40
N ALA A 107 -22.39 5.93 -4.92
CA ALA A 107 -22.09 6.65 -3.69
C ALA A 107 -22.42 8.15 -3.79
N LEU A 108 -22.13 8.79 -4.93
CA LEU A 108 -22.40 10.21 -5.19
C LEU A 108 -23.90 10.57 -5.27
N THR A 109 -24.80 9.59 -5.31
CA THR A 109 -26.25 9.83 -5.15
C THR A 109 -26.64 10.23 -3.73
N THR A 110 -25.81 9.86 -2.74
CA THR A 110 -25.91 10.33 -1.36
C THR A 110 -25.17 11.66 -1.23
N PRO A 111 -25.44 12.49 -0.20
CA PRO A 111 -24.67 13.71 -0.02
C PRO A 111 -23.26 13.33 0.47
N ILE A 112 -22.38 12.89 -0.41
CA ILE A 112 -20.96 12.61 -0.22
C ILE A 112 -20.19 13.24 -1.38
N THR A 113 -19.01 13.79 -1.09
CA THR A 113 -18.17 14.44 -2.10
C THR A 113 -17.08 13.50 -2.60
N ILE A 114 -16.56 13.76 -3.81
CA ILE A 114 -15.44 12.99 -4.38
C ILE A 114 -14.24 13.02 -3.44
N THR A 115 -13.94 14.18 -2.83
CA THR A 115 -12.84 14.32 -1.85
C THR A 115 -13.04 13.45 -0.61
N GLU A 116 -14.27 13.31 -0.10
CA GLU A 116 -14.56 12.40 1.02
C GLU A 116 -14.39 10.93 0.62
N ILE A 117 -14.71 10.59 -0.64
CA ILE A 117 -14.49 9.24 -1.18
C ILE A 117 -13.00 8.92 -1.27
N THR A 118 -12.21 9.80 -1.90
CA THR A 118 -10.78 9.59 -2.08
C THR A 118 -10.05 9.48 -0.75
N LEU A 119 -10.39 10.33 0.23
CA LEU A 119 -9.83 10.26 1.58
C LEU A 119 -10.22 8.96 2.30
N GLY A 120 -11.43 8.44 2.10
CA GLY A 120 -11.86 7.16 2.66
C GLY A 120 -11.08 5.98 2.07
N ASP A 121 -10.84 5.97 0.76
CA ASP A 121 -10.01 4.97 0.10
C ASP A 121 -8.54 5.05 0.54
N ILE A 122 -7.96 6.24 0.65
CA ILE A 122 -6.57 6.43 1.14
C ILE A 122 -6.45 5.97 2.60
N LEU A 123 -7.43 6.28 3.44
CA LEU A 123 -7.45 5.81 4.83
C LEU A 123 -7.55 4.29 4.90
N TRP A 124 -8.35 3.68 4.03
CA TRP A 124 -8.45 2.23 3.91
C TRP A 124 -7.14 1.60 3.41
N ALA A 125 -6.50 2.18 2.40
CA ALA A 125 -5.19 1.77 1.90
C ALA A 125 -4.11 1.85 2.99
N THR A 126 -4.16 2.89 3.82
CA THR A 126 -3.28 3.04 4.99
C THR A 126 -3.52 1.93 6.01
N THR A 127 -4.77 1.57 6.25
CA THR A 127 -5.13 0.44 7.13
C THR A 127 -4.63 -0.88 6.54
N ARG A 128 -4.79 -1.10 5.23
CA ARG A 128 -4.30 -2.27 4.51
C ARG A 128 -2.78 -2.38 4.57
N SER A 129 -2.06 -1.28 4.40
CA SER A 129 -0.61 -1.19 4.58
C SER A 129 -0.20 -1.67 6.00
N LEU A 130 -0.84 -1.13 7.03
CA LEU A 130 -0.58 -1.52 8.42
C LEU A 130 -0.88 -3.00 8.68
N LEU A 131 -2.02 -3.52 8.21
CA LEU A 131 -2.37 -4.93 8.33
C LEU A 131 -1.34 -5.84 7.64
N THR A 132 -0.81 -5.39 6.51
CA THR A 132 0.23 -6.11 5.76
C THR A 132 1.52 -6.16 6.58
N VAL A 133 1.97 -5.03 7.10
CA VAL A 133 3.18 -4.95 7.94
C VAL A 133 3.05 -5.78 9.21
N ILE A 134 1.88 -5.81 9.83
CA ILE A 134 1.63 -6.67 10.99
C ILE A 134 1.73 -8.14 10.59
N GLY A 135 1.07 -8.55 9.50
CA GLY A 135 1.08 -9.94 9.03
C GLY A 135 2.48 -10.41 8.62
N THR A 136 3.17 -9.63 7.79
CA THR A 136 4.54 -9.95 7.35
C THR A 136 5.55 -9.85 8.48
N GLY A 137 5.39 -8.89 9.39
CA GLY A 137 6.22 -8.71 10.57
C GLY A 137 6.11 -9.87 11.56
N ILE A 138 4.92 -10.44 11.75
CA ILE A 138 4.75 -11.68 12.55
C ILE A 138 5.55 -12.83 11.93
N VAL A 139 5.45 -13.02 10.61
CA VAL A 139 6.21 -14.08 9.91
C VAL A 139 7.72 -13.84 10.05
N ALA A 140 8.18 -12.61 9.87
CA ALA A 140 9.59 -12.25 10.04
C ALA A 140 10.09 -12.48 11.48
N ALA A 141 9.27 -12.15 12.48
CA ALA A 141 9.58 -12.41 13.89
C ALA A 141 9.65 -13.92 14.20
N MET A 142 8.82 -14.75 13.56
CA MET A 142 8.91 -16.22 13.67
C MET A 142 10.24 -16.77 13.14
N PHE A 143 10.83 -16.13 12.13
CA PHE A 143 12.17 -16.48 11.63
C PHE A 143 13.32 -15.86 12.44
N GLY A 144 13.01 -15.00 13.42
CA GLY A 144 14.01 -14.30 14.21
C GLY A 144 14.72 -13.17 13.46
N TRP A 145 14.20 -12.72 12.32
CA TRP A 145 14.79 -11.63 11.51
C TRP A 145 14.25 -10.24 11.86
N LEU A 146 13.37 -10.16 12.86
CA LEU A 146 12.79 -8.91 13.33
C LEU A 146 12.71 -8.94 14.86
N ASN A 147 13.68 -8.31 15.54
CA ASN A 147 13.78 -8.30 17.00
C ASN A 147 13.88 -6.87 17.57
N GLY A 148 13.35 -6.68 18.78
CA GLY A 148 13.53 -5.47 19.59
C GLY A 148 12.47 -4.39 19.42
N TRP A 149 12.71 -3.22 20.03
CA TRP A 149 11.78 -2.09 20.03
C TRP A 149 11.59 -1.46 18.63
N HIS A 150 12.60 -1.58 17.77
CA HIS A 150 12.57 -1.08 16.39
C HIS A 150 11.50 -1.78 15.54
N SER A 151 11.10 -3.00 15.89
CA SER A 151 10.02 -3.75 15.23
C SER A 151 8.65 -3.06 15.35
N ILE A 152 8.42 -2.28 16.41
CA ILE A 152 7.19 -1.48 16.56
C ILE A 152 7.31 -0.18 15.75
N GLY A 153 8.53 0.37 15.66
CA GLY A 153 8.82 1.59 14.91
C GLY A 153 8.45 1.52 13.43
N ILE A 154 8.46 0.31 12.83
CA ILE A 154 8.10 0.09 11.41
C ILE A 154 6.65 0.45 11.06
N LEU A 155 5.76 0.56 12.05
CA LEU A 155 4.36 0.95 11.83
C LEU A 155 4.22 2.41 11.37
N ILE A 156 5.14 3.29 11.79
CA ILE A 156 5.13 4.71 11.38
C ILE A 156 5.42 4.85 9.88
N PRO A 157 6.54 4.33 9.33
CA PRO A 157 6.78 4.37 7.90
C PRO A 157 5.73 3.56 7.13
N ALA A 158 5.15 2.50 7.70
CA ALA A 158 4.05 1.78 7.06
C ALA A 158 2.80 2.67 6.85
N ALA A 159 2.46 3.51 7.82
CA ALA A 159 1.38 4.49 7.67
C ALA A 159 1.71 5.53 6.59
N MET A 160 2.95 6.03 6.55
CA MET A 160 3.40 6.97 5.52
C MET A 160 3.36 6.34 4.12
N VAL A 161 3.84 5.11 3.97
CA VAL A 161 3.75 4.32 2.75
C VAL A 161 2.28 4.17 2.33
N GLY A 162 1.41 3.83 3.28
CA GLY A 162 -0.03 3.71 3.04
C GLY A 162 -0.67 4.99 2.49
N VAL A 163 -0.34 6.15 3.07
CA VAL A 163 -0.86 7.44 2.60
C VAL A 163 -0.27 7.81 1.23
N THR A 164 1.05 7.69 1.07
CA THR A 164 1.76 8.06 -0.17
C THR A 164 1.32 7.19 -1.35
N PHE A 165 1.41 5.87 -1.21
CA PHE A 165 1.07 4.94 -2.28
C PHE A 165 -0.43 4.76 -2.45
N GLY A 166 -1.21 4.93 -1.38
CA GLY A 166 -2.66 5.06 -1.47
C GLY A 166 -3.06 6.25 -2.34
N SER A 167 -2.42 7.41 -2.15
CA SER A 167 -2.69 8.61 -2.96
C SER A 167 -2.25 8.41 -4.42
N LEU A 168 -1.04 7.86 -4.64
CA LEU A 168 -0.53 7.59 -5.99
C LEU A 168 -1.40 6.57 -6.74
N GLY A 169 -1.84 5.50 -6.09
CA GLY A 169 -2.69 4.50 -6.72
C GLY A 169 -4.00 5.10 -7.21
N PHE A 170 -4.60 6.01 -6.43
CA PHE A 170 -5.84 6.68 -6.82
C PHE A 170 -5.63 7.61 -8.03
N LEU A 171 -4.48 8.29 -8.10
CA LEU A 171 -4.08 9.08 -9.28
C LEU A 171 -3.94 8.20 -10.52
N PHE A 172 -3.34 7.02 -10.39
CA PHE A 172 -3.25 6.09 -11.52
C PHE A 172 -4.61 5.54 -11.92
N SER A 173 -5.47 5.20 -10.96
CA SER A 173 -6.82 4.71 -11.24
C SER A 173 -7.70 5.71 -11.97
N SER A 174 -7.56 7.01 -11.69
CA SER A 174 -8.43 8.04 -12.28
C SER A 174 -8.06 8.37 -13.73
N VAL A 175 -6.81 8.14 -14.13
CA VAL A 175 -6.31 8.39 -15.49
C VAL A 175 -6.25 7.11 -16.32
N ALA A 176 -6.30 5.93 -15.70
CA ALA A 176 -6.18 4.65 -16.37
C ALA A 176 -7.30 4.43 -17.41
N PRO A 177 -6.98 4.27 -18.70
CA PRO A 177 -7.97 3.95 -19.72
C PRO A 177 -8.39 2.47 -19.69
N HIS A 178 -7.51 1.59 -19.20
CA HIS A 178 -7.68 0.13 -19.18
C HIS A 178 -6.76 -0.49 -18.12
N THR A 179 -7.13 -1.66 -17.60
CA THR A 179 -6.38 -2.40 -16.56
C THR A 179 -4.92 -2.66 -16.94
N THR A 180 -4.61 -2.85 -18.23
CA THR A 180 -3.23 -2.99 -18.73
C THR A 180 -2.34 -1.80 -18.36
N PHE A 181 -2.89 -0.58 -18.30
CA PHE A 181 -2.15 0.61 -17.87
C PHE A 181 -1.70 0.48 -16.41
N LEU A 182 -2.58 -0.02 -15.54
CA LEU A 182 -2.23 -0.28 -14.14
C LEU A 182 -1.16 -1.37 -14.05
N THR A 183 -1.20 -2.40 -14.90
CA THR A 183 -0.15 -3.42 -14.95
C THR A 183 1.21 -2.80 -15.26
N LEU A 184 1.26 -1.88 -16.22
CA LEU A 184 2.49 -1.17 -16.56
C LEU A 184 2.99 -0.30 -15.41
N VAL A 185 2.09 0.34 -14.65
CA VAL A 185 2.48 1.09 -13.43
C VAL A 185 3.15 0.17 -12.42
N PHE A 186 2.59 -1.02 -12.17
CA PHE A 186 3.19 -1.97 -11.22
C PHE A 186 4.53 -2.50 -11.71
N THR A 187 4.61 -2.91 -12.98
CA THR A 187 5.79 -3.58 -13.51
C THR A 187 6.93 -2.62 -13.87
N LEU A 188 6.64 -1.43 -14.39
CA LEU A 188 7.63 -0.47 -14.85
C LEU A 188 7.97 0.61 -13.83
N ILE A 189 7.11 0.87 -12.83
CA ILE A 189 7.34 1.92 -11.84
C ILE A 189 7.51 1.32 -10.45
N ALA A 190 6.50 0.60 -9.94
CA ALA A 190 6.52 0.13 -8.55
C ALA A 190 7.62 -0.92 -8.33
N SER A 191 7.76 -1.91 -9.22
CA SER A 191 8.77 -2.96 -9.09
C SER A 191 10.20 -2.43 -9.13
N PRO A 192 10.63 -1.63 -10.14
CA PRO A 192 11.99 -1.07 -10.13
C PRO A 192 12.24 -0.21 -8.90
N MET A 193 11.31 0.67 -8.55
CA MET A 193 11.45 1.52 -7.37
C MET A 193 11.61 0.71 -6.08
N PHE A 194 10.91 -0.43 -5.94
CA PHE A 194 11.09 -1.33 -4.79
C PHE A 194 12.50 -1.94 -4.75
N PHE A 195 12.96 -2.50 -5.88
CA PHE A 195 14.28 -3.14 -5.94
C PHE A 195 15.44 -2.13 -5.79
N PHE A 196 15.27 -0.90 -6.28
CA PHE A 196 16.25 0.19 -6.18
C PHE A 196 16.08 1.08 -4.96
N SER A 197 15.22 0.71 -3.99
CA SER A 197 14.96 1.52 -2.78
C SER A 197 16.09 1.52 -1.75
N GLY A 198 17.21 0.84 -2.01
CA GLY A 198 18.27 0.60 -1.01
C GLY A 198 17.92 -0.47 0.02
N SER A 199 16.76 -1.11 -0.10
CA SER A 199 16.30 -2.17 0.81
C SER A 199 17.04 -3.50 0.64
N PHE A 200 17.59 -3.76 -0.56
CA PHE A 200 18.25 -5.01 -0.93
C PHE A 200 19.77 -4.93 -0.93
N PHE A 201 20.31 -3.71 -0.96
CA PHE A 201 21.71 -3.41 -1.24
C PHE A 201 22.23 -2.43 -0.18
N PRO A 202 23.34 -2.75 0.50
CA PRO A 202 24.00 -1.80 1.39
C PRO A 202 24.37 -0.52 0.64
N ILE A 203 24.25 0.64 1.29
CA ILE A 203 24.57 1.92 0.64
C ILE A 203 26.08 2.00 0.30
N SER A 204 26.93 1.30 1.06
CA SER A 204 28.37 1.24 0.85
C SER A 204 28.84 0.57 -0.43
N ILE A 205 27.97 -0.18 -1.12
CA ILE A 205 28.31 -0.82 -2.41
C ILE A 205 27.93 0.04 -3.62
N LEU A 206 27.26 1.18 -3.44
CA LEU A 206 26.96 2.10 -4.53
C LEU A 206 28.22 2.95 -4.82
N PRO A 207 28.65 3.08 -6.09
CA PRO A 207 29.68 4.03 -6.47
C PRO A 207 29.19 5.47 -6.26
N ASP A 208 30.09 6.37 -5.88
CA ASP A 208 29.85 7.81 -5.69
C ASP A 208 29.22 8.49 -6.93
#